data_AF-A0A9Q3FIC2-F1
#
_entry.id   AF-A0A9Q3FIC2-F1
#
_cell.length_a   1.000
_cell.length_b   1.000
_cell.length_c   1.000
_cell.angle_alpha   90.00
_cell.angle_beta   90.00
_cell.angle_gamma   90.00
#
_symmetry.space_group_name_H-M   'P 1'
#
loop_
_entity.id
_entity.type
_entity.pdbx_description
1 polymer ?
#
loop_
_entity_poly.entity_id
_entity_poly.type
_entity_poly.pdbx_seq_one_letter_code
_entity_poly.pdbx_strand_id
1 'polypeptide(L)'
;MGSVNESSARFKRQVEIDRLGEGITPHLTGDGLNFRRWSKSLIRLVERTHGDKSYFNTEDIDDNSDRNSEIQTYIEKLIAIDLLNSIEEEDEARKAYHSLRRQFEKHSWSHIMNLLDDLVNAPEALENLHEAFASTKTTISNWIFLDR
;
A
#
# COMPACT_ATOMS: atom_id res chain seq x y z
N MET A 1 13.53 -18.96 -34.90
CA MET A 1 12.28 -19.56 -34.37
C MET A 1 12.21 -19.35 -32.84
N GLY A 2 12.24 -18.10 -32.34
CA GLY A 2 12.24 -17.81 -30.88
C GLY A 2 11.04 -17.00 -30.36
N SER A 3 10.37 -16.25 -31.24
CA SER A 3 9.39 -15.22 -30.85
C SER A 3 8.04 -15.75 -30.33
N VAL A 4 7.58 -16.93 -30.77
CA VAL A 4 6.24 -17.44 -30.39
C VAL A 4 6.22 -17.99 -28.95
N ASN A 5 7.33 -18.59 -28.50
CA ASN A 5 7.44 -19.13 -27.15
C ASN A 5 7.59 -18.02 -26.09
N GLU A 6 8.31 -16.95 -26.40
CA GLU A 6 8.51 -15.81 -25.49
C GLU A 6 7.22 -14.99 -25.33
N SER A 7 6.49 -14.75 -26.43
CA SER A 7 5.18 -14.06 -26.37
C SER A 7 4.14 -14.86 -25.58
N SER A 8 4.14 -16.20 -25.71
CA SER A 8 3.23 -17.06 -24.94
C SER A 8 3.60 -17.11 -23.45
N ALA A 9 4.90 -17.12 -23.12
CA ALA A 9 5.38 -17.08 -21.74
C ALA A 9 5.07 -15.73 -21.06
N ARG A 10 5.28 -14.61 -21.76
CA ARG A 10 4.91 -13.27 -21.26
C ARG A 10 3.41 -13.14 -21.04
N PHE A 11 2.58 -13.62 -21.97
CA PHE A 11 1.13 -13.60 -21.83
C PHE A 11 0.65 -14.43 -20.63
N LYS A 12 1.19 -15.65 -20.45
CA LYS A 12 0.87 -16.48 -19.28
C LYS A 12 1.28 -15.80 -17.98
N ARG A 13 2.47 -15.19 -17.95
CA ARG A 13 2.94 -14.45 -16.78
C ARG A 13 2.06 -13.23 -16.49
N GLN A 14 1.62 -12.50 -17.51
CA GLN A 14 0.69 -11.38 -17.36
C GLN A 14 -0.65 -11.84 -16.80
N VAL A 15 -1.23 -12.94 -17.30
CA VAL A 15 -2.48 -13.50 -16.77
C VAL A 15 -2.32 -13.97 -15.32
N GLU A 16 -1.15 -14.48 -14.95
CA GLU A 16 -0.83 -14.87 -13.57
C GLU A 16 -0.68 -13.64 -12.66
N ILE A 17 -0.03 -12.57 -13.12
CA ILE A 17 0.04 -11.26 -12.46
C ILE A 17 -1.36 -10.66 -12.28
N ASP A 18 -2.20 -10.73 -13.31
CA ASP A 18 -3.58 -10.24 -13.27
C ASP A 18 -4.39 -11.00 -12.23
N ARG A 19 -4.33 -12.34 -12.24
CA ARG A 19 -5.01 -13.19 -11.24
C ARG A 19 -4.49 -13.00 -9.82
N LEU A 20 -3.18 -12.83 -9.66
CA LEU A 20 -2.57 -12.56 -8.37
C LEU A 20 -3.03 -11.18 -7.87
N GLY A 21 -3.11 -10.17 -8.74
CA GLY A 21 -3.60 -8.83 -8.42
C GLY A 21 -5.09 -8.78 -8.04
N GLU A 22 -5.96 -9.51 -8.75
CA GLU A 22 -7.42 -9.52 -8.52
C GLU A 22 -7.82 -10.02 -7.12
N GLY A 23 -6.99 -10.84 -6.48
CA GLY A 23 -7.23 -11.36 -5.14
C GLY A 23 -6.69 -10.48 -4.00
N ILE A 24 -5.98 -9.38 -4.30
CA ILE A 24 -5.22 -8.66 -3.28
C ILE A 24 -6.05 -7.54 -2.69
N THR A 25 -6.37 -7.74 -1.42
CA THR A 25 -6.97 -6.74 -0.55
C THR A 25 -5.99 -6.39 0.57
N PRO A 26 -5.93 -5.11 0.98
CA PRO A 26 -6.71 -3.98 0.48
C PRO A 26 -6.02 -3.24 -0.69
N HIS A 27 -6.80 -2.54 -1.52
CA HIS A 27 -6.29 -1.48 -2.40
C HIS A 27 -6.06 -0.20 -1.57
N LEU A 28 -4.99 0.56 -1.82
CA LEU A 28 -4.70 1.80 -1.12
C LEU A 28 -5.78 2.84 -1.46
N THR A 29 -6.48 3.33 -0.44
CA THR A 29 -7.47 4.40 -0.58
C THR A 29 -6.77 5.74 -0.83
N GLY A 30 -7.44 6.68 -1.50
CA GLY A 30 -6.88 8.01 -1.80
C GLY A 30 -6.47 8.82 -0.57
N ASP A 31 -7.14 8.58 0.56
CA ASP A 31 -6.79 9.15 1.87
C ASP A 31 -5.61 8.45 2.58
N GLY A 32 -5.18 7.30 2.05
CA GLY A 32 -4.11 6.45 2.59
C GLY A 32 -4.37 5.86 3.98
N LEU A 33 -5.60 5.89 4.50
CA LEU A 33 -5.92 5.38 5.84
C LEU A 33 -5.55 3.91 6.02
N ASN A 34 -5.60 3.14 4.94
CA ASN A 34 -5.27 1.72 4.94
C ASN A 34 -3.83 1.41 4.50
N PHE A 35 -2.96 2.43 4.39
CA PHE A 35 -1.58 2.29 3.89
C PHE A 35 -0.79 1.17 4.56
N ARG A 36 -0.85 1.03 5.89
CA ARG A 36 -0.14 -0.05 6.60
C ARG A 36 -0.60 -1.44 6.18
N ARG A 37 -1.91 -1.63 6.01
CA ARG A 37 -2.49 -2.91 5.63
C ARG A 37 -2.18 -3.21 4.16
N TRP A 38 -2.26 -2.19 3.31
CA TRP A 38 -1.84 -2.26 1.90
C TRP A 38 -0.35 -2.63 1.77
N SER A 39 0.54 -1.91 2.45
CA SER A 39 2.00 -2.15 2.46
C SER A 39 2.34 -3.57 2.91
N LYS A 40 1.73 -4.07 3.99
CA LYS A 40 1.90 -5.46 4.45
C LYS A 40 1.44 -6.48 3.39
N SER A 41 0.31 -6.24 2.72
CA SER A 41 -0.18 -7.11 1.65
C SER A 41 0.78 -7.09 0.44
N LEU A 42 1.28 -5.93 0.05
CA LEU A 42 2.25 -5.79 -1.05
C LEU A 42 3.58 -6.49 -0.74
N ILE A 43 4.15 -6.31 0.46
CA ILE A 43 5.38 -6.99 0.87
C ILE A 43 5.21 -8.52 0.82
N ARG A 44 4.08 -9.04 1.33
CA ARG A 44 3.78 -10.48 1.28
C ARG A 44 3.61 -11.00 -0.14
N LEU A 45 3.07 -10.19 -1.05
CA LEU A 45 2.98 -10.54 -2.45
C LEU A 45 4.38 -10.69 -3.05
N VAL A 46 5.24 -9.69 -2.87
CA VAL A 46 6.62 -9.70 -3.39
C VAL A 46 7.43 -10.86 -2.80
N GLU A 47 7.28 -11.13 -1.50
CA GLU A 47 7.89 -12.30 -0.85
C GLU A 47 7.40 -13.61 -1.49
N ARG A 48 6.10 -13.71 -1.81
CA ARG A 48 5.53 -14.93 -2.42
C ARG A 48 5.96 -15.12 -3.87
N THR A 49 6.03 -14.06 -4.66
CA THR A 49 6.32 -14.14 -6.10
C THR A 49 7.81 -14.14 -6.41
N HIS A 50 8.62 -13.43 -5.63
CA HIS A 50 10.06 -13.27 -5.87
C HIS A 50 10.96 -13.78 -4.75
N GLY A 51 10.40 -14.23 -3.62
CA GLY A 51 11.19 -14.72 -2.48
C GLY A 51 11.92 -13.61 -1.70
N ASP A 52 11.60 -12.34 -1.94
CA ASP A 52 12.35 -11.19 -1.41
C ASP A 52 11.47 -10.30 -0.51
N LYS A 53 11.42 -10.61 0.78
CA LYS A 53 10.72 -9.77 1.78
C LYS A 53 11.42 -8.43 2.04
N SER A 54 12.68 -8.30 1.66
CA SER A 54 13.50 -7.10 1.87
C SER A 54 13.45 -6.13 0.68
N TYR A 55 12.70 -6.46 -0.35
CA TYR A 55 12.65 -5.70 -1.59
C TYR A 55 12.48 -4.20 -1.40
N PHE A 56 11.59 -3.81 -0.48
CA PHE A 56 11.26 -2.42 -0.17
C PHE A 56 12.08 -1.82 0.99
N ASN A 57 13.11 -2.50 1.48
CA ASN A 57 13.97 -1.99 2.56
C ASN A 57 15.00 -0.97 2.07
N THR A 58 15.29 -0.96 0.77
CA THR A 58 16.18 0.01 0.12
C THR A 58 15.41 0.86 -0.89
N GLU A 59 15.92 2.05 -1.15
CA GLU A 59 15.50 2.94 -2.25
C GLU A 59 16.37 2.75 -3.50
N ASP A 60 17.44 1.94 -3.42
CA ASP A 60 18.35 1.69 -4.55
C ASP A 60 17.60 1.05 -5.72
N ILE A 61 18.09 1.28 -6.94
CA ILE A 61 17.54 0.67 -8.15
C ILE A 61 17.60 -0.86 -8.05
N ASP A 62 16.52 -1.52 -8.51
CA ASP A 62 16.52 -2.97 -8.70
C ASP A 62 17.25 -3.32 -10.00
N ASP A 63 18.31 -4.11 -9.91
CA ASP A 63 19.11 -4.55 -11.04
C ASP A 63 18.37 -5.59 -11.91
N ASN A 64 17.28 -6.16 -11.40
CA ASN A 64 16.39 -7.04 -12.15
C ASN A 64 15.19 -6.27 -12.74
N SER A 65 15.31 -5.87 -14.01
CA SER A 65 14.27 -5.11 -14.72
C SER A 65 12.91 -5.80 -14.76
N ASP A 66 12.88 -7.12 -14.97
CA ASP A 66 11.63 -7.89 -15.05
C ASP A 66 10.91 -7.87 -13.70
N ARG A 67 11.63 -8.16 -12.61
CA ARG A 67 11.07 -8.11 -11.25
C ARG A 67 10.54 -6.71 -10.93
N ASN A 68 11.30 -5.68 -11.26
CA ASN A 68 10.90 -4.30 -11.00
C ASN A 68 9.61 -3.92 -11.77
N SER A 69 9.51 -4.23 -13.06
CA SER A 69 8.30 -3.99 -13.85
C SER A 69 7.08 -4.77 -13.34
N GLU A 70 7.27 -6.01 -12.92
CA GLU A 70 6.19 -6.83 -12.35
C GLU A 70 5.69 -6.23 -11.02
N ILE A 71 6.59 -5.80 -10.13
CA ILE A 71 6.23 -5.19 -8.85
C ILE A 71 5.59 -3.81 -9.05
N GLN A 72 6.07 -3.03 -10.02
CA GLN A 72 5.44 -1.77 -10.40
C GLN A 72 3.99 -1.99 -10.83
N THR A 73 3.73 -3.01 -11.66
CA THR A 73 2.38 -3.39 -12.08
C THR A 73 1.49 -3.74 -10.88
N TYR A 74 2.03 -4.39 -9.84
CA TYR A 74 1.29 -4.66 -8.62
C TYR A 74 0.93 -3.38 -7.86
N ILE A 75 1.88 -2.45 -7.70
CA ILE A 75 1.62 -1.16 -7.05
C ILE A 75 0.51 -0.42 -7.80
N GLU A 76 0.62 -0.31 -9.12
CA GLU A 76 -0.34 0.44 -9.94
C GLU A 76 -1.77 -0.09 -9.82
N LYS A 77 -1.93 -1.42 -9.82
CA LYS A 77 -3.24 -2.06 -9.68
C LYS A 77 -3.83 -1.95 -8.28
N LEU A 78 -2.98 -1.82 -7.26
CA LEU A 78 -3.37 -1.87 -5.86
C LEU A 78 -3.52 -0.51 -5.23
N ILE A 79 -3.49 0.59 -6.00
CA ILE A 79 -3.75 1.93 -5.47
C ILE A 79 -4.92 2.60 -6.18
N ALA A 80 -5.52 3.59 -5.52
CA ALA A 80 -6.57 4.41 -6.11
C ALA A 80 -6.03 5.25 -7.28
N ILE A 81 -6.84 5.46 -8.32
CA ILE A 81 -6.42 6.10 -9.59
C ILE A 81 -5.92 7.53 -9.36
N ASP A 82 -6.56 8.24 -8.44
CA ASP A 82 -6.18 9.57 -7.96
C ASP A 82 -4.76 9.61 -7.37
N LEU A 83 -4.28 8.51 -6.78
CA LEU A 83 -2.90 8.41 -6.29
C LEU A 83 -1.90 8.06 -7.40
N LEU A 84 -2.30 7.34 -8.45
CA LEU A 84 -1.42 7.02 -9.58
C LEU A 84 -0.78 8.28 -10.17
N ASN A 85 -1.58 9.34 -10.33
CA ASN A 85 -1.11 10.61 -10.89
C ASN A 85 -0.17 11.39 -9.94
N SER A 86 -0.11 11.01 -8.66
CA SER A 86 0.72 11.67 -7.65
C SER A 86 2.09 11.02 -7.45
N ILE A 87 2.31 9.85 -8.05
CA ILE A 87 3.60 9.16 -8.02
C ILE A 87 4.45 9.73 -9.14
N GLU A 88 5.41 10.60 -8.80
CA GLU A 88 6.45 11.01 -9.75
C GLU A 88 7.41 9.84 -10.01
N GLU A 89 7.75 9.69 -11.29
CA GLU A 89 8.69 8.74 -11.90
C GLU A 89 8.14 7.36 -12.29
N GLU A 90 8.11 7.23 -13.62
CA GLU A 90 8.09 6.02 -14.42
C GLU A 90 9.23 5.07 -13.99
N ASP A 91 8.95 3.77 -14.00
CA ASP A 91 9.90 2.66 -13.98
C ASP A 91 10.63 2.26 -12.67
N GLU A 92 10.30 2.76 -11.47
CA GLU A 92 10.95 2.26 -10.23
C GLU A 92 9.99 1.95 -9.07
N ALA A 93 9.64 0.66 -8.93
CA ALA A 93 8.71 0.16 -7.91
C ALA A 93 9.11 0.54 -6.48
N ARG A 94 10.42 0.57 -6.19
CA ARG A 94 10.95 0.98 -4.88
C ARG A 94 10.68 2.46 -4.63
N LYS A 95 10.97 3.34 -5.59
CA LYS A 95 10.70 4.78 -5.46
C LYS A 95 9.22 5.06 -5.26
N ALA A 96 8.35 4.43 -6.06
CA ALA A 96 6.91 4.55 -5.92
C ALA A 96 6.44 4.16 -4.51
N TYR A 97 6.87 2.99 -4.02
CA TYR A 97 6.56 2.53 -2.67
C TYR A 97 7.04 3.51 -1.59
N HIS A 98 8.28 3.99 -1.67
CA HIS A 98 8.84 4.89 -0.65
C HIS A 98 8.23 6.29 -0.70
N SER A 99 7.79 6.76 -1.87
CA SER A 99 7.02 8.00 -1.99
C SER A 99 5.69 7.88 -1.23
N LEU A 100 4.91 6.83 -1.50
CA LEU A 100 3.66 6.52 -0.80
C LEU A 100 3.90 6.34 0.71
N ARG A 101 5.01 5.70 1.08
CA ARG A 101 5.43 5.54 2.47
C ARG A 101 5.68 6.89 3.15
N ARG A 102 6.45 7.78 2.54
CA ARG A 102 6.71 9.13 3.09
C ARG A 102 5.42 9.92 3.25
N GLN A 103 4.49 9.79 2.30
CA GLN A 103 3.19 10.44 2.32
C GLN A 103 2.32 9.89 3.47
N PHE A 104 2.09 8.58 3.54
CA PHE A 104 1.04 8.05 4.42
C PHE A 104 1.54 7.49 5.76
N GLU A 105 2.80 7.07 5.87
CA GLU A 105 3.34 6.54 7.13
C GLU A 105 3.44 7.65 8.18
N LYS A 106 3.80 8.89 7.78
CA LYS A 106 3.89 10.05 8.67
C LYS A 106 2.52 10.72 8.92
N HIS A 107 1.66 10.84 7.89
CA HIS A 107 0.36 11.50 8.02
C HIS A 107 -0.69 10.69 8.79
N SER A 108 -0.53 9.36 8.93
CA SER A 108 -1.41 8.57 9.80
C SER A 108 -1.40 9.07 11.27
N TRP A 109 -0.25 9.53 11.77
CA TRP A 109 -0.17 10.14 13.10
C TRP A 109 -0.81 11.51 13.17
N SER A 110 -0.56 12.37 12.17
CA SER A 110 -1.21 13.68 12.07
C SER A 110 -2.73 13.54 12.02
N HIS A 111 -3.24 12.53 11.31
CA HIS A 111 -4.66 12.23 11.24
C HIS A 111 -5.21 11.73 12.57
N ILE A 112 -4.52 10.84 13.31
CA ILE A 112 -4.94 10.50 14.68
C ILE A 112 -4.97 11.76 15.55
N MET A 113 -3.93 12.60 15.48
CA MET A 113 -3.84 13.79 16.32
C MET A 113 -4.93 14.79 15.97
N ASN A 114 -5.28 14.96 14.70
CA ASN A 114 -6.43 15.77 14.29
C ASN A 114 -7.76 15.17 14.77
N LEU A 115 -7.91 13.85 14.67
CA LEU A 115 -9.13 13.16 15.13
C LEU A 115 -9.29 13.26 16.66
N LEU A 116 -8.18 13.30 17.39
CA LEU A 116 -8.14 13.60 18.83
C LEU A 116 -8.38 15.08 19.12
N ASP A 117 -7.86 15.99 18.30
CA ASP A 117 -8.05 17.45 18.45
C ASP A 117 -9.51 17.84 18.19
N ASP A 118 -10.13 17.30 17.14
CA ASP A 118 -11.56 17.45 16.85
C ASP A 118 -12.43 16.96 18.01
N LEU A 119 -12.03 15.86 18.65
CA LEU A 119 -12.68 15.27 19.83
C LEU A 119 -12.58 16.17 21.07
N VAL A 120 -11.43 16.81 21.27
CA VAL A 120 -11.18 17.73 22.39
C VAL A 120 -11.89 19.06 22.19
N ASN A 121 -12.01 19.51 20.93
CA ASN A 121 -12.57 20.80 20.56
C ASN A 121 -14.08 20.75 20.25
N ALA A 122 -14.71 19.57 20.24
CA ALA A 122 -16.15 19.41 20.03
C ALA A 122 -16.91 19.31 21.38
N PRO A 123 -17.64 20.37 21.81
CA PRO A 123 -18.39 20.37 23.08
C PRO A 123 -19.53 19.36 23.11
N GLU A 124 -20.04 18.97 21.94
CA GLU A 124 -21.12 17.98 21.76
C GLU A 124 -20.58 16.54 21.87
N ALA A 125 -19.31 16.33 21.50
CA ALA A 125 -18.63 15.05 21.69
C ALA A 125 -18.31 14.77 23.17
N LEU A 126 -18.33 15.78 24.03
CA LEU A 126 -18.19 15.63 25.48
C LEU A 126 -19.41 14.96 26.13
N GLU A 127 -20.62 15.12 25.59
CA GLU A 127 -21.81 14.42 26.07
C GLU A 127 -21.78 12.92 25.73
N ASN A 128 -21.17 12.57 24.58
CA ASN A 128 -20.96 11.19 24.13
C ASN A 128 -19.48 10.80 24.09
N LEU A 129 -18.70 11.32 25.03
CA LEU A 129 -17.23 11.18 25.04
C LEU A 129 -16.81 9.71 25.01
N HIS A 130 -17.60 8.84 25.64
CA HIS A 130 -17.40 7.39 25.63
C HIS A 130 -17.54 6.75 24.24
N GLU A 131 -18.51 7.17 23.42
CA GLU A 131 -18.69 6.63 22.06
C GLU A 131 -17.61 7.14 21.12
N ALA A 132 -17.28 8.43 21.21
CA ALA A 132 -16.23 9.04 20.40
C ALA A 132 -14.84 8.48 20.78
N PHE A 133 -14.57 8.25 22.07
CA PHE A 133 -13.38 7.51 22.51
C PHE A 133 -13.42 6.04 22.08
N ALA A 134 -14.57 5.36 22.14
CA ALA A 134 -14.67 3.96 21.72
C ALA A 134 -14.42 3.80 20.21
N SER A 135 -14.94 4.71 19.40
CA SER A 135 -14.69 4.77 17.96
C SER A 135 -13.20 5.03 17.67
N THR A 136 -12.62 6.07 18.29
CA THR A 136 -11.20 6.41 18.13
C THR A 136 -10.28 5.32 18.66
N LYS A 137 -10.61 4.72 19.81
CA LYS A 137 -9.92 3.57 20.37
C LYS A 137 -10.03 2.35 19.46
N THR A 138 -11.16 2.13 18.79
CA THR A 138 -11.32 1.03 17.82
C THR A 138 -10.44 1.28 16.59
N THR A 139 -10.42 2.50 16.07
CA THR A 139 -9.53 2.91 14.98
C THR A 139 -8.07 2.71 15.37
N ILE A 140 -7.64 3.22 16.52
CA ILE A 140 -6.26 3.07 17.04
C ILE A 140 -5.95 1.60 17.38
N SER A 141 -6.89 0.85 17.96
CA SER A 141 -6.68 -0.56 18.31
C SER A 141 -6.60 -1.44 17.06
N ASN A 142 -7.35 -1.13 16.01
CA ASN A 142 -7.17 -1.77 14.70
C ASN A 142 -5.78 -1.45 14.13
N TRP A 143 -5.19 -0.31 14.48
CA TRP A 143 -3.82 0.02 14.08
C TRP A 143 -2.77 -0.70 14.92
N ILE A 144 -3.02 -0.92 16.23
CA ILE A 144 -2.08 -1.55 17.19
C ILE A 144 -2.19 -3.09 17.24
N PHE A 145 -3.38 -3.69 17.17
CA PHE A 145 -3.57 -5.15 17.27
C PHE A 145 -3.22 -5.92 16.00
N LEU A 146 -2.99 -5.23 14.88
CA LEU A 146 -2.36 -5.82 13.69
C LEU A 146 -0.81 -5.87 13.79
N ASP A 147 -0.25 -5.59 14.98
CA ASP A 147 1.18 -5.53 15.29
C ASP A 147 1.68 -6.74 16.13
N ARG A 148 0.91 -7.84 16.20
CA ARG A 148 1.36 -9.15 16.71
C ARG A 148 1.34 -10.21 15.62
#